data_AF-A0AAW2VZ47-F1
#
_entry.id   AF-A0AAW2VZ47-F1
#
_cell.length_a   1.000
_cell.length_b   1.000
_cell.length_c   1.000
_cell.angle_alpha   90.00
_cell.angle_beta   90.00
_cell.angle_gamma   90.00
#
_symmetry.space_group_name_H-M   'P 1'
#
loop_
_entity.id
_entity.type
_entity.pdbx_description
1 polymer ?
#
loop_
_entity_poly.entity_id
_entity_poly.type
_entity_poly.pdbx_seq_one_letter_code
_entity_poly.pdbx_strand_id
1 'polypeptide(L)'
;MADELPANCRTPAIAEYDGTTDPLEHLSCFENAALLHWYNDRIKCCVFVTTFARATQQWFNQLPVGAIGSFQEFQSLFLHQFANSRKLRKTELSLFAIWQKDDDPLKDYLQRFNTAVLEVPSSTQEVKASVFSQVLLDGDFFKSLAKKLVSKFDVQWIYFLEKHTIKCN
;
A
#
# COMPACT_ATOMS: atom_id res chain seq x y z
N MET A 1 -18.25 24.33 -27.27
CA MET A 1 -18.79 24.96 -26.05
C MET A 1 -18.20 24.21 -24.88
N ALA A 2 -17.35 24.84 -24.08
CA ALA A 2 -16.81 24.22 -22.88
C ALA A 2 -17.92 24.24 -21.82
N ASP A 3 -18.49 23.07 -21.52
CA ASP A 3 -19.35 22.94 -20.34
C ASP A 3 -18.48 23.22 -19.12
N GLU A 4 -18.72 24.33 -18.44
CA GLU A 4 -18.02 24.66 -17.21
C GLU A 4 -18.26 23.58 -16.14
N LEU A 5 -17.25 23.37 -15.29
CA LEU A 5 -17.39 22.51 -14.11
C LEU A 5 -18.48 23.11 -13.22
N PRO A 6 -19.43 22.31 -12.70
CA PRO A 6 -20.45 22.87 -11.83
C PRO A 6 -19.78 23.50 -10.62
N ALA A 7 -20.16 24.75 -10.31
CA ALA A 7 -19.52 25.62 -9.31
C ALA A 7 -19.50 25.05 -7.88
N ASN A 8 -20.13 23.90 -7.64
CA ASN A 8 -20.18 23.17 -6.38
C ASN A 8 -19.32 21.89 -6.36
N CYS A 9 -18.46 21.66 -7.36
CA CYS A 9 -17.50 20.55 -7.34
C CYS A 9 -16.53 20.75 -6.16
N ARG A 10 -16.81 20.07 -5.05
CA ARG A 10 -15.91 20.01 -3.89
C ARG A 10 -14.64 19.32 -4.35
N THR A 11 -13.48 19.94 -4.20
CA THR A 11 -12.20 19.28 -4.47
C THR A 11 -11.94 18.25 -3.37
N PRO A 12 -11.58 17.00 -3.72
CA PRO A 12 -11.25 15.99 -2.73
C PRO A 12 -9.96 16.38 -2.02
N ALA A 13 -9.90 16.16 -0.70
CA ALA A 13 -8.70 16.43 0.09
C ALA A 13 -7.66 15.30 -0.11
N ILE A 14 -7.05 15.25 -1.29
CA ILE A 14 -6.02 14.28 -1.65
C ILE A 14 -4.71 15.04 -1.87
N ALA A 15 -3.59 14.41 -1.51
CA ALA A 15 -2.27 14.94 -1.79
C ALA A 15 -2.05 15.08 -3.31
N GLU A 16 -1.25 16.07 -3.70
CA GLU A 16 -0.82 16.20 -5.09
C GLU A 16 0.11 15.05 -5.49
N TYR A 17 0.02 14.62 -6.74
CA TYR A 17 0.85 13.57 -7.33
C TYR A 17 1.88 14.19 -8.27
N ASP A 18 3.15 14.12 -7.86
CA ASP A 18 4.28 14.69 -8.60
C ASP A 18 4.99 13.70 -9.53
N GLY A 19 4.54 12.45 -9.55
CA GLY A 19 5.12 11.37 -10.34
C GLY A 19 6.11 10.48 -9.58
N THR A 20 6.31 10.66 -8.27
CA THR A 20 7.31 9.90 -7.51
C THR A 20 6.74 8.81 -6.61
N THR A 21 5.48 8.92 -6.20
CA THR A 21 4.80 7.95 -5.34
C THR A 21 4.11 6.86 -6.17
N ASP A 22 3.51 5.86 -5.51
CA ASP A 22 2.82 4.79 -6.23
C ASP A 22 1.56 5.32 -6.92
N PRO A 23 1.43 5.22 -8.26
CA PRO A 23 0.27 5.72 -8.98
C PRO A 23 -1.01 4.93 -8.67
N LEU A 24 -0.91 3.65 -8.28
CA LEU A 24 -2.08 2.86 -7.88
C LEU A 24 -2.62 3.31 -6.51
N GLU A 25 -1.73 3.61 -5.56
CA GLU A 25 -2.14 4.17 -4.26
C GLU A 25 -2.84 5.52 -4.46
N HIS A 26 -2.26 6.42 -5.25
CA HIS A 26 -2.86 7.72 -5.56
C HIS A 26 -4.23 7.56 -6.23
N LEU A 27 -4.33 6.67 -7.22
CA LEU A 27 -5.57 6.43 -7.93
C LEU A 27 -6.65 5.85 -7.00
N SER A 28 -6.30 4.92 -6.11
CA SER A 28 -7.24 4.35 -5.13
C SER A 28 -7.74 5.40 -4.13
N CYS A 29 -6.86 6.26 -3.62
CA CYS A 29 -7.25 7.41 -2.79
C CYS A 29 -8.24 8.32 -3.54
N PHE A 30 -7.98 8.58 -4.82
CA PHE A 30 -8.88 9.37 -5.65
C PHE A 30 -10.24 8.71 -5.89
N GLU A 31 -10.27 7.42 -6.23
CA GLU A 31 -11.52 6.70 -6.44
C GLU A 31 -12.40 6.68 -5.19
N ASN A 32 -11.80 6.50 -4.01
CA ASN A 32 -12.52 6.57 -2.74
C ASN A 32 -13.13 7.95 -2.49
N ALA A 33 -12.38 9.02 -2.75
CA ALA A 33 -12.91 10.38 -2.61
C ALA A 33 -13.99 10.68 -3.66
N ALA A 34 -13.78 10.26 -4.91
CA ALA A 34 -14.75 10.40 -5.98
C ALA A 34 -16.08 9.68 -5.67
N LEU A 35 -16.00 8.50 -5.04
CA LEU A 35 -17.16 7.76 -4.56
C LEU A 35 -17.91 8.54 -3.46
N LEU A 36 -17.20 9.08 -2.47
CA LEU A 36 -17.79 9.89 -1.40
C LEU A 36 -18.51 11.15 -1.92
N HIS A 37 -17.99 11.73 -3.00
CA HIS A 37 -18.55 12.92 -3.63
C HIS A 37 -19.49 12.61 -4.81
N TRP A 38 -19.76 11.33 -5.11
CA TRP A 38 -20.66 10.88 -6.17
C TRP A 38 -20.32 11.44 -7.56
N TYR A 39 -19.03 11.51 -7.90
CA TYR A 39 -18.60 12.02 -9.19
C TYR A 39 -18.98 11.07 -10.34
N ASN A 40 -19.52 11.65 -11.41
CA ASN A 40 -19.57 10.98 -12.72
C ASN A 40 -18.19 11.05 -13.41
N ASP A 41 -18.02 10.27 -14.47
CA ASP A 41 -16.72 10.14 -15.15
C ASP A 41 -16.15 11.46 -15.68
N ARG A 42 -17.02 12.36 -16.17
CA ARG A 42 -16.59 13.69 -16.62
C ARG A 42 -16.00 14.51 -15.47
N ILE A 43 -16.66 14.51 -14.32
CA ILE A 43 -16.18 15.20 -13.11
C ILE A 43 -14.90 14.52 -12.62
N LYS A 44 -14.83 13.18 -12.61
CA LYS A 44 -13.61 12.45 -12.24
C LYS A 44 -12.41 12.89 -13.06
N CYS A 45 -12.53 12.95 -14.39
CA CYS A 45 -11.42 13.41 -15.25
C CYS A 45 -10.97 14.82 -14.88
N CYS A 46 -11.92 15.75 -14.73
CA CYS A 46 -11.58 17.15 -14.44
C CYS A 46 -10.94 17.33 -13.06
N VAL A 47 -11.50 16.68 -12.04
CA VAL A 47 -11.00 16.77 -10.66
C VAL A 47 -9.68 16.02 -10.52
N PHE A 48 -9.47 14.90 -11.22
CA PHE A 48 -8.22 14.15 -11.15
C PHE A 48 -7.03 15.00 -11.61
N VAL A 49 -7.20 15.80 -12.66
CA VAL A 49 -6.17 16.76 -13.14
C VAL A 49 -5.78 17.76 -12.05
N THR A 50 -6.71 18.16 -11.17
CA THR A 50 -6.40 19.08 -10.07
C THR A 50 -5.48 18.48 -9.01
N THR A 51 -5.31 17.15 -9.02
CA THR A 51 -4.36 16.47 -8.14
C THR A 51 -2.95 16.38 -8.72
N PHE A 52 -2.71 16.84 -9.94
CA PHE A 52 -1.41 16.69 -10.60
C PHE A 52 -0.47 17.84 -10.26
N ALA A 53 0.78 17.49 -9.94
CA ALA A 53 1.86 18.44 -9.76
C ALA A 53 3.06 18.10 -10.65
N ARG A 54 3.91 19.11 -10.90
CA ARG A 54 5.26 18.93 -11.48
C ARG A 54 5.26 18.08 -12.75
N ALA A 55 5.94 16.93 -12.74
CA ALA A 55 6.10 16.05 -13.89
C ALA A 55 4.75 15.51 -14.40
N THR A 56 3.80 15.26 -13.51
CA THR A 56 2.46 14.79 -13.86
C THR A 56 1.67 15.84 -14.62
N GLN A 57 1.75 17.09 -14.19
CA GLN A 57 1.09 18.19 -14.89
C GLN A 57 1.71 18.44 -16.27
N GLN A 58 3.05 18.34 -16.38
CA GLN A 58 3.75 18.45 -17.66
C GLN A 58 3.33 17.34 -18.63
N TRP A 59 3.26 16.11 -18.17
CA TRP A 59 2.77 14.98 -18.97
C TRP A 59 1.35 15.20 -19.46
N PHE A 60 0.43 15.61 -18.58
CA PHE A 60 -0.96 15.87 -18.96
C PHE A 60 -1.07 16.93 -20.06
N ASN A 61 -0.29 18.01 -19.97
CA ASN A 61 -0.26 19.09 -20.96
C ASN A 61 0.29 18.65 -22.34
N GLN A 62 0.98 17.51 -22.41
CA GLN A 62 1.51 16.95 -23.66
C GLN A 62 0.54 15.98 -24.34
N LEU A 63 -0.57 15.62 -23.69
CA LEU A 63 -1.55 14.71 -24.29
C LEU A 63 -2.25 15.37 -25.48
N PRO A 64 -2.48 14.63 -26.58
CA PRO A 64 -3.28 15.13 -27.70
C PRO A 64 -4.69 15.52 -27.26
N VAL A 65 -5.25 16.55 -27.89
CA VAL A 65 -6.65 16.94 -27.69
C VAL A 65 -7.55 15.75 -28.05
N GLY A 66 -8.43 15.37 -27.13
CA GLY A 66 -9.34 14.23 -27.31
C GLY A 66 -8.72 12.87 -26.99
N ALA A 67 -7.52 12.80 -26.42
CA ALA A 67 -6.90 11.54 -26.00
C ALA A 67 -7.62 10.83 -24.84
N ILE A 68 -8.48 11.54 -24.10
CA ILE A 68 -9.23 11.02 -22.95
C ILE A 68 -10.73 11.12 -23.28
N GLY A 69 -11.35 9.99 -23.61
CA GLY A 69 -12.80 9.87 -23.84
C GLY A 69 -13.58 9.41 -22.61
N SER A 70 -12.92 8.72 -21.68
CA SER A 70 -13.51 8.25 -20.41
C SER A 70 -12.52 8.32 -19.25
N PHE A 71 -13.03 8.23 -18.02
CA PHE A 71 -12.14 8.14 -16.85
C PHE A 71 -11.30 6.87 -16.87
N GLN A 72 -11.85 5.75 -17.36
CA GLN A 72 -11.12 4.48 -17.49
C GLN A 72 -9.92 4.60 -18.45
N GLU A 73 -10.08 5.28 -19.59
CA GLU A 73 -8.97 5.56 -20.51
C GLU A 73 -7.92 6.45 -19.85
N PHE A 74 -8.36 7.46 -19.08
CA PHE A 74 -7.44 8.33 -18.35
C PHE A 74 -6.61 7.55 -17.32
N GLN A 75 -7.24 6.66 -16.55
CA GLN A 75 -6.56 5.77 -15.61
C GLN A 75 -5.51 4.92 -16.31
N SER A 76 -5.86 4.33 -17.46
CA SER A 76 -4.94 3.50 -18.24
C SER A 76 -3.71 4.30 -18.70
N LEU A 77 -3.92 5.49 -19.28
CA LEU A 77 -2.85 6.38 -19.72
C LEU A 77 -1.95 6.82 -18.55
N PHE A 78 -2.55 7.19 -17.43
CA PHE A 78 -1.83 7.59 -16.21
C PHE A 78 -0.98 6.44 -15.66
N LEU A 79 -1.58 5.26 -15.49
CA LEU A 79 -0.91 4.06 -14.97
C LEU A 79 0.17 3.52 -15.91
N HIS A 80 0.04 3.76 -17.21
CA HIS A 80 1.06 3.45 -18.21
C HIS A 80 2.23 4.44 -18.12
N GLN A 81 1.95 5.75 -18.06
CA GLN A 81 2.98 6.79 -17.98
C GLN A 81 3.85 6.64 -16.73
N PHE A 82 3.22 6.41 -15.57
CA PHE A 82 3.92 6.35 -14.28
C PHE A 82 4.23 4.91 -13.84
N ALA A 83 4.27 3.96 -14.77
CA ALA A 83 4.55 2.56 -14.45
C ALA A 83 5.87 2.35 -13.70
N ASN A 84 6.89 3.17 -13.97
CA ASN A 84 8.20 3.11 -13.31
C ASN A 84 8.18 3.66 -11.86
N SER A 85 7.18 4.46 -11.50
CA SER A 85 7.02 5.00 -10.14
C SER A 85 6.21 4.06 -9.25
N ARG A 86 5.71 2.95 -9.79
CA ARG A 86 5.05 1.91 -9.00
C ARG A 86 6.01 1.39 -7.94
N LYS A 87 5.55 1.34 -6.69
CA LYS A 87 6.31 0.64 -5.66
C LYS A 87 6.37 -0.81 -6.10
N LEU A 88 7.59 -1.36 -6.15
CA LEU A 88 7.76 -2.78 -6.37
C LEU A 88 7.01 -3.50 -5.24
N ARG A 89 6.00 -4.30 -5.60
CA ARG A 89 5.36 -5.16 -4.62
C ARG A 89 6.43 -6.02 -3.99
N LYS A 90 6.59 -5.88 -2.68
CA LYS A 90 7.47 -6.77 -1.93
C LYS A 90 6.88 -8.17 -2.01
N THR A 91 7.75 -9.15 -2.19
CA THR A 91 7.40 -10.57 -2.17
C THR A 91 7.84 -11.18 -0.84
N GLU A 92 7.41 -12.39 -0.53
CA GLU A 92 7.87 -13.15 0.64
C GLU A 92 9.40 -13.24 0.74
N LEU A 93 10.11 -13.19 -0.40
CA LEU A 93 11.58 -13.15 -0.44
C LEU A 93 12.15 -11.94 0.31
N SER A 94 11.46 -10.81 0.31
CA SER A 94 11.89 -9.61 1.04
C SER A 94 11.86 -9.80 2.57
N LEU A 95 11.01 -10.69 3.09
CA LEU A 95 10.94 -10.99 4.52
C LEU A 95 12.20 -11.71 5.01
N PHE A 96 12.89 -12.46 4.14
CA PHE A 96 14.14 -13.14 4.49
C PHE A 96 15.28 -12.18 4.84
N ALA A 97 15.20 -10.92 4.40
CA ALA A 97 16.18 -9.89 4.73
C ALA A 97 15.98 -9.31 6.15
N ILE A 98 14.87 -9.64 6.82
CA ILE A 98 14.53 -9.16 8.15
C ILE A 98 14.90 -10.22 9.19
N TRP A 99 16.19 -10.51 9.34
CA TRP A 99 16.66 -11.40 10.41
C TRP A 99 16.84 -10.66 11.74
N GLN A 100 16.59 -11.38 12.84
CA GLN A 100 16.96 -10.92 14.17
C GLN A 100 18.48 -11.07 14.34
N LYS A 101 19.15 -10.01 14.79
CA LYS A 101 20.58 -10.06 15.12
C LYS A 101 20.78 -10.51 16.58
N ASP A 102 21.96 -10.98 16.92
CA ASP A 102 22.30 -11.44 18.28
C ASP A 102 22.08 -10.36 19.36
N ASP A 103 22.30 -9.09 19.01
CA ASP A 103 22.16 -7.91 19.86
C ASP A 103 20.80 -7.21 19.72
N ASP A 104 19.91 -7.73 18.87
CA ASP A 104 18.62 -7.09 18.54
C ASP A 104 17.51 -7.55 19.50
N PRO A 105 16.99 -6.65 20.36
CA PRO A 105 15.92 -6.99 21.28
C PRO A 105 14.70 -7.54 20.53
N LEU A 106 14.12 -8.61 21.05
CA LEU A 106 13.00 -9.30 20.41
C LEU A 106 11.84 -8.36 20.03
N LYS A 107 11.56 -7.36 20.87
CA LYS A 107 10.50 -6.37 20.62
C LYS A 107 10.76 -5.55 19.35
N ASP A 108 11.99 -5.11 19.15
CA ASP A 108 12.37 -4.24 18.04
C ASP A 108 12.42 -5.04 16.74
N TYR A 109 12.94 -6.27 16.80
CA TYR A 109 12.80 -7.25 15.73
C TYR A 109 11.35 -7.48 15.31
N LEU A 110 10.46 -7.81 16.28
CA LEU A 110 9.05 -8.09 16.01
C LEU A 110 8.35 -6.89 15.37
N GLN A 111 8.67 -5.67 15.79
CA GLN A 111 8.13 -4.47 15.19
C GLN A 111 8.54 -4.36 13.72
N ARG A 112 9.83 -4.56 13.39
CA ARG A 112 10.32 -4.52 12.01
C ARG A 112 9.71 -5.63 11.14
N PHE A 113 9.65 -6.85 11.66
CA PHE A 113 9.07 -7.99 10.94
C PHE A 113 7.57 -7.77 10.66
N ASN A 114 6.80 -7.31 11.66
CA ASN A 114 5.38 -7.02 11.47
C ASN A 114 5.14 -5.91 10.44
N THR A 115 5.95 -4.84 10.44
CA THR A 115 5.86 -3.80 9.41
C THR A 115 6.13 -4.38 8.01
N ALA A 116 7.15 -5.22 7.86
CA ALA A 116 7.47 -5.85 6.58
C ALA A 116 6.38 -6.82 6.09
N VAL A 117 5.71 -7.54 7.00
CA VAL A 117 4.59 -8.45 6.69
C VAL A 117 3.41 -7.70 6.06
N LEU A 118 3.15 -6.45 6.46
CA LEU A 118 2.07 -5.63 5.89
C LEU A 118 2.33 -5.25 4.43
N GLU A 119 3.59 -5.22 4.01
CA GLU A 119 4.00 -4.88 2.65
C GLU A 119 3.92 -6.08 1.67
N VAL A 120 3.64 -7.29 2.19
CA VAL A 120 3.48 -8.54 1.41
C VAL A 120 2.06 -9.14 1.55
N PRO A 121 1.00 -8.40 1.17
CA PRO A 121 -0.38 -8.82 1.41
C PRO A 121 -0.78 -10.09 0.63
N SER A 122 -0.10 -10.41 -0.48
CA SER A 122 -0.39 -11.58 -1.32
C SER A 122 0.10 -12.92 -0.76
N SER A 123 1.06 -12.91 0.18
CA SER A 123 1.63 -14.16 0.71
C SER A 123 0.73 -14.75 1.81
N THR A 124 0.58 -16.08 1.82
CA THR A 124 -0.26 -16.78 2.80
C THR A 124 0.34 -16.70 4.21
N GLN A 125 -0.48 -16.96 5.22
CA GLN A 125 -0.04 -16.91 6.60
C GLN A 125 1.00 -18.01 6.92
N GLU A 126 0.88 -19.17 6.27
CA GLU A 126 1.80 -20.29 6.40
C GLU A 126 3.19 -19.93 5.88
N VAL A 127 3.26 -19.24 4.74
CA VAL A 127 4.51 -18.74 4.17
C VAL A 127 5.15 -17.72 5.11
N LYS A 128 4.38 -16.73 5.58
CA LYS A 128 4.86 -15.71 6.54
C LYS A 128 5.39 -16.32 7.83
N ALA A 129 4.69 -17.32 8.38
CA ALA A 129 5.12 -18.05 9.58
C ALA A 129 6.39 -18.88 9.34
N SER A 130 6.49 -19.52 8.17
CA SER A 130 7.68 -20.28 7.79
C SER A 130 8.91 -19.37 7.67
N VAL A 131 8.79 -18.20 7.04
CA VAL A 131 9.89 -17.23 6.98
C VAL A 131 10.25 -16.73 8.38
N PHE A 132 9.25 -16.39 9.21
CA PHE A 132 9.48 -15.95 10.59
C PHE A 132 10.31 -16.95 11.39
N SER A 133 10.00 -18.25 11.29
CA SER A 133 10.79 -19.28 11.99
C SER A 133 12.22 -19.42 11.50
N GLN A 134 12.51 -19.03 10.25
CA GLN A 134 13.86 -19.14 9.67
C GLN A 134 14.73 -17.92 9.97
N VAL A 135 14.12 -16.75 10.21
CA VAL A 135 14.83 -15.48 10.40
C VAL A 135 14.82 -14.99 11.85
N LEU A 136 14.10 -15.69 12.73
CA LEU A 136 14.12 -15.48 14.17
C LEU A 136 15.37 -16.11 14.80
N LEU A 137 15.99 -15.41 15.76
CA LEU A 137 17.16 -15.92 16.46
C LEU A 137 16.80 -17.11 17.36
N ASP A 138 17.64 -18.14 17.34
CA ASP A 138 17.53 -19.29 18.23
C ASP A 138 17.72 -18.86 19.70
N GLY A 139 16.61 -18.74 20.42
CA GLY A 139 16.57 -18.30 21.81
C GLY A 139 15.39 -18.86 22.59
N ASP A 140 15.22 -18.41 23.83
CA ASP A 140 14.14 -18.90 24.70
C ASP A 140 12.75 -18.67 24.11
N PHE A 141 12.59 -17.57 23.37
CA PHE A 141 11.37 -17.30 22.62
C PHE A 141 11.13 -18.34 21.52
N PHE A 142 12.14 -18.64 20.68
CA PHE A 142 12.05 -19.68 19.65
C PHE A 142 11.73 -21.06 20.25
N LYS A 143 12.40 -21.44 21.34
CA LYS A 143 12.13 -22.70 22.05
C LYS A 143 10.70 -22.75 22.60
N SER A 144 10.20 -21.65 23.16
CA SER A 144 8.79 -21.54 23.59
C SER A 144 7.82 -21.61 22.40
N LEU A 145 8.20 -21.08 21.24
CA LEU A 145 7.45 -21.11 19.99
C LEU A 145 7.29 -22.55 19.52
N ALA A 146 8.40 -23.27 19.37
CA ALA A 146 8.47 -24.64 18.91
C ALA A 146 7.63 -25.57 19.80
N LYS A 147 7.73 -25.41 21.13
CA LYS A 147 6.93 -26.18 22.10
C LYS A 147 5.42 -25.92 21.95
N LYS A 148 5.02 -24.70 21.61
CA LYS A 148 3.60 -24.35 21.40
C LYS A 148 3.08 -24.78 20.03
N LEU A 149 3.87 -24.64 18.97
CA LEU A 149 3.50 -25.06 17.61
C LEU A 149 3.30 -26.56 17.50
N VAL A 150 4.13 -27.35 18.21
CA VAL A 150 3.95 -28.81 18.33
C VAL A 150 2.64 -29.15 19.08
N SER A 151 2.09 -28.22 19.86
CA SER A 151 0.85 -28.42 20.62
C SER A 151 -0.43 -27.85 19.97
N LYS A 152 -0.32 -26.96 18.97
CA LYS A 152 -1.45 -26.32 18.29
C LYS A 152 -1.12 -25.96 16.84
N PHE A 153 -1.85 -26.56 15.91
CA PHE A 153 -1.76 -26.33 14.46
C PHE A 153 -2.56 -25.11 13.96
N ASP A 154 -2.73 -24.05 14.75
CA ASP A 154 -3.73 -23.00 14.41
C ASP A 154 -3.21 -21.55 14.32
N VAL A 155 -3.84 -20.82 13.40
CA VAL A 155 -3.42 -19.67 12.60
C VAL A 155 -3.53 -18.33 13.37
N GLN A 156 -3.44 -18.34 14.70
CA GLN A 156 -3.74 -17.19 15.57
C GLN A 156 -2.53 -16.36 16.02
N TRP A 157 -1.44 -16.36 15.26
CA TRP A 157 -0.18 -15.72 15.63
C TRP A 157 -0.27 -14.19 15.81
N ILE A 158 -1.11 -13.52 15.02
CA ILE A 158 -1.37 -12.08 15.15
C ILE A 158 -2.06 -11.76 16.48
N TYR A 159 -3.04 -12.57 16.88
CA TYR A 159 -3.76 -12.42 18.15
C TYR A 159 -2.86 -12.62 19.37
N PHE A 160 -1.83 -13.47 19.24
CA PHE A 160 -0.86 -13.72 20.31
C PHE A 160 0.12 -12.53 20.50
N LEU A 161 0.51 -11.86 19.41
CA LEU A 161 1.37 -10.67 19.47
C LEU A 161 0.61 -9.44 19.98
N GLU A 162 -0.64 -9.22 19.54
CA GLU A 162 -1.48 -8.12 20.02
C GLU A 162 -1.76 -8.23 21.53
N LYS A 163 -2.08 -9.44 22.02
CA LYS A 163 -2.37 -9.67 23.45
C LYS A 163 -1.17 -9.47 24.38
N HIS A 164 0.05 -9.55 23.85
CA HIS A 164 1.29 -9.42 24.62
C HIS A 164 2.03 -8.07 24.40
N THR A 165 1.57 -7.20 23.49
CA THR A 165 2.19 -5.90 23.23
C THR A 165 1.30 -4.70 23.53
N ILE A 166 0.00 -4.88 23.78
CA ILE A 166 -0.92 -3.80 24.16
C ILE A 166 -1.29 -3.92 25.64
N LYS A 167 -0.51 -3.25 26.50
CA LYS A 167 -1.06 -2.63 27.70
C LYS A 167 -1.28 -1.16 27.38
N CYS A 168 -2.45 -0.82 26.84
CA CYS A 168 -2.94 0.55 26.94
C CYS A 168 -3.41 0.73 28.39
N ASN A 169 -2.78 1.67 29.08
CA ASN A 169 -3.32 2.29 30.28
C ASN A 169 -4.37 3.33 29.87
#